data_AF-A0A9E4ECT9-F1
#
_entry.id   AF-A0A9E4ECT9-F1
#
_cell.length_a   1.000
_cell.length_b   1.000
_cell.length_c   1.000
_cell.angle_alpha   90.00
_cell.angle_beta   90.00
_cell.angle_gamma   90.00
#
_symmetry.space_group_name_H-M   'P 1'
#
loop_
_entity.id
_entity.type
_entity.pdbx_description
1 polymer ?
#
loop_
_entity_poly.entity_id
_entity_poly.type
_entity_poly.pdbx_seq_one_letter_code
_entity_poly.pdbx_strand_id
1 'polypeptide(L)'
;MSRNMLVKIASLILMVVSFIAYIAGASAFPIASENLLPWSVWFLVSVIINIILWSSVMKLLTFSLAVIWFYAFVAGLVPESSTAVSATEVDRTDPEGAAEQGALIFNGKGQCSACHTVDTSAPKGRCPDLTDIGINAANRIPGMDAKTYLIESLYFPWNHLVPGYGKIMPEIWKAPIALTQAEIEFVIAYLQSLGGEIDLTPFDEPIIRPKEGTVIEVLPPILTGDPELGKKVFVTAACISCHAVIGIESPAAGETSTEDFEIVTAPDLSEIAAFNDMRYLEESILKPSAQIVSGYGAVIVRANGTTYQGTLVSQDTEQIVVRTKTADGVEEEHTLLLSELDDEPIEELSNLQARGYFTLTLTPTDSDAPVSGEIVSETDDTVTLKIGGEDRSFSKTDVKSQMTVITFDGDEIVGDYVSGSMDDDEIVLIVDGSEEIFDTFDLEEATFTRASGKKLLVTSPMPENFPLLLSVSDMSNLLSFLSTLTGAAAEAVSDGAAEAIPAE
;
A
#
# COMPACT_ATOMS: atom_id res chain seq x y z
N MET A 1 -51.21 1.01 47.05
CA MET A 1 -50.23 1.89 46.37
C MET A 1 -50.59 3.33 46.70
N SER A 2 -49.67 4.16 47.22
CA SER A 2 -49.99 5.56 47.53
C SER A 2 -50.26 6.33 46.22
N ARG A 3 -51.13 7.35 46.26
CA ARG A 3 -51.45 8.19 45.09
C ARG A 3 -50.17 8.74 44.40
N ASN A 4 -49.14 9.03 45.18
CA ASN A 4 -47.85 9.47 44.67
C ASN A 4 -47.08 8.38 43.91
N MET A 5 -47.22 7.11 44.31
CA MET A 5 -46.58 5.99 43.62
C MET A 5 -47.26 5.66 42.29
N LEU A 6 -48.59 5.81 42.21
CA LEU A 6 -49.34 5.69 40.95
C LEU A 6 -48.91 6.74 39.91
N VAL A 7 -48.78 8.00 40.32
CA VAL A 7 -48.34 9.09 39.43
C VAL A 7 -46.91 8.85 38.92
N LYS A 8 -46.01 8.39 39.79
CA LYS A 8 -44.64 8.05 39.45
C LYS A 8 -44.54 6.93 38.40
N ILE A 9 -45.32 5.87 38.58
CA ILE A 9 -45.34 4.75 37.63
C ILE A 9 -45.98 5.16 36.30
N ALA A 10 -47.06 5.93 36.32
CA ALA A 10 -47.69 6.44 35.10
C ALA A 10 -46.72 7.31 34.28
N SER A 11 -45.94 8.18 34.94
CA SER A 11 -44.90 8.99 34.29
C SER A 11 -43.79 8.15 33.68
N LEU A 12 -43.39 7.06 34.34
CA LEU A 12 -42.36 6.15 33.82
C LEU A 12 -42.86 5.38 32.58
N ILE A 13 -44.10 4.88 32.64
CA ILE A 13 -44.74 4.19 31.52
C ILE A 13 -44.86 5.14 30.32
N LEU A 14 -45.30 6.39 30.54
CA LEU A 14 -45.40 7.39 29.48
C LEU A 14 -44.04 7.64 28.81
N MET A 15 -42.96 7.69 29.58
CA MET A 15 -41.61 7.87 29.06
C MET A 15 -41.16 6.71 28.18
N VAL A 16 -41.34 5.46 28.66
CA VAL A 16 -40.95 4.27 27.90
C VAL A 16 -41.80 4.12 26.64
N VAL A 17 -43.11 4.33 26.73
CA VAL A 17 -44.00 4.25 25.57
C VAL A 17 -43.67 5.33 24.54
N SER A 18 -43.39 6.56 24.97
CA SER A 18 -43.02 7.64 24.06
C SER A 18 -41.67 7.39 23.37
N PHE A 19 -40.72 6.78 24.09
CA PHE A 19 -39.42 6.39 23.53
C PHE A 19 -39.54 5.29 22.48
N ILE A 20 -40.30 4.23 22.78
CA ILE A 20 -40.53 3.12 21.86
C ILE A 20 -41.31 3.62 20.63
N ALA A 21 -42.34 4.44 20.83
CA ALA A 21 -43.12 5.01 19.75
C ALA A 21 -42.30 5.96 18.85
N TYR A 22 -41.35 6.69 19.44
CA TYR A 22 -40.39 7.50 18.70
C TYR A 22 -39.46 6.65 17.82
N ILE A 23 -38.85 5.60 18.37
CA ILE A 23 -37.96 4.69 17.61
C ILE A 23 -38.75 3.93 16.53
N ALA A 24 -39.99 3.53 16.83
CA ALA A 24 -40.83 2.79 15.89
C ALA A 24 -41.47 3.66 14.79
N GLY A 25 -41.21 4.97 14.77
CA GLY A 25 -41.80 5.88 13.79
C GLY A 25 -43.33 5.98 13.88
N ALA A 26 -43.91 5.74 15.05
CA ALA A 26 -45.35 5.71 15.22
C ALA A 26 -45.98 7.10 15.01
N SER A 27 -47.20 7.14 14.47
CA SER A 27 -47.96 8.39 14.32
C SER A 27 -48.13 9.12 15.66
N ALA A 28 -48.06 10.45 15.66
CA ALA A 28 -48.13 11.27 16.87
C ALA A 28 -49.37 10.97 17.76
N PHE A 29 -49.18 11.04 19.07
CA PHE A 29 -50.21 10.70 20.05
C PHE A 29 -51.33 11.75 20.11
N PRO A 30 -52.62 11.37 19.98
CA PRO A 30 -53.71 12.33 19.98
C PRO A 30 -54.09 12.78 21.39
N ILE A 31 -54.07 14.10 21.63
CA ILE A 31 -54.90 14.73 22.64
C ILE A 31 -55.85 15.67 21.91
N ALA A 32 -57.12 15.28 21.83
CA ALA A 32 -58.23 16.11 21.35
C ALA A 32 -57.96 16.89 20.04
N SER A 33 -58.13 16.17 18.93
CA SER A 33 -58.42 16.59 17.55
C SER A 33 -57.70 17.75 16.85
N GLU A 34 -56.89 18.63 17.46
CA GLU A 34 -56.26 19.74 16.71
C GLU A 34 -54.80 20.07 17.07
N ASN A 35 -54.17 19.42 18.05
CA ASN A 35 -52.75 19.64 18.36
C ASN A 35 -52.03 18.32 18.68
N LEU A 36 -51.49 17.66 17.65
CA LEU A 36 -50.68 16.44 17.80
C LEU A 36 -49.25 16.84 18.19
N LEU A 37 -48.88 16.65 19.46
CA LEU A 37 -47.48 16.77 19.88
C LEU A 37 -46.71 15.52 19.42
N PRO A 38 -45.53 15.68 18.81
CA PRO A 38 -44.70 14.54 18.41
C PRO A 38 -44.20 13.76 19.63
N TRP A 39 -43.92 12.46 19.43
CA TRP A 39 -43.45 11.58 20.50
C TRP A 39 -42.15 12.06 21.17
N SER A 40 -41.31 12.80 20.45
CA SER A 40 -40.13 13.49 20.97
C SER A 40 -40.46 14.48 22.09
N VAL A 41 -41.54 15.25 21.94
CA VAL A 41 -42.00 16.23 22.92
C VAL A 41 -42.58 15.52 24.14
N TRP A 42 -43.37 14.46 23.94
CA TRP A 42 -43.89 13.64 25.04
C TRP A 42 -42.78 12.98 25.85
N PHE A 43 -41.77 12.45 25.17
CA PHE A 43 -40.60 11.87 25.80
C PHE A 43 -39.87 12.91 26.66
N LEU A 44 -39.57 14.09 26.10
CA LEU A 44 -38.87 15.16 26.83
C LEU A 44 -39.66 15.64 28.08
N VAL A 45 -40.97 15.83 27.94
CA VAL A 45 -41.84 16.20 29.08
C VAL A 45 -41.80 15.11 30.16
N SER A 46 -41.88 13.84 29.76
CA SER A 46 -41.85 12.72 30.71
C SER A 46 -40.49 12.56 31.41
N VAL A 47 -39.37 12.85 30.73
CA VAL A 47 -38.02 12.86 31.31
C VAL A 47 -37.93 13.90 32.42
N ILE A 48 -38.39 15.12 32.16
CA ILE A 48 -38.39 16.21 33.16
C ILE A 48 -39.23 15.83 34.38
N ILE A 49 -40.43 15.29 34.16
CA ILE A 49 -41.32 14.86 35.25
C ILE A 49 -40.67 13.73 36.06
N ASN A 50 -40.04 12.74 35.41
CA ASN A 50 -39.41 11.63 36.11
C ASN A 50 -38.17 12.09 36.92
N ILE A 51 -37.37 13.03 36.42
CA ILE A 51 -36.23 13.61 37.15
C ILE A 51 -36.67 14.35 38.42
N ILE A 52 -37.83 15.02 38.40
CA ILE A 52 -38.37 15.76 39.54
C ILE A 52 -39.00 14.81 40.57
N LEU A 53 -39.76 13.80 40.11
CA LEU A 53 -40.58 12.97 41.00
C LEU A 53 -39.83 11.79 41.65
N TRP A 54 -38.72 11.31 41.08
CA TRP A 54 -38.06 10.08 41.53
C TRP A 54 -36.79 10.31 42.37
N SER A 55 -36.36 9.27 43.10
CA SER A 55 -35.11 9.24 43.87
C SER A 55 -33.89 8.98 42.98
N SER A 56 -32.68 9.19 43.49
CA SER A 56 -31.43 9.26 42.72
C SER A 56 -31.20 8.09 41.75
N VAL A 57 -31.54 6.86 42.12
CA VAL A 57 -31.37 5.68 41.26
C VAL A 57 -32.21 5.76 39.99
N MET A 58 -33.47 6.19 40.10
CA MET A 58 -34.36 6.31 38.95
C MET A 58 -34.09 7.56 38.11
N LYS A 59 -33.44 8.58 38.69
CA LYS A 59 -32.93 9.74 37.94
C LYS A 59 -31.80 9.34 36.99
N LEU A 60 -30.91 8.44 37.43
CA LEU A 60 -29.85 7.90 36.56
C LEU A 60 -30.43 7.15 35.37
N LEU A 61 -31.41 6.26 35.60
CA LEU A 61 -32.08 5.52 34.52
C LEU A 61 -32.79 6.46 33.53
N THR A 62 -33.46 7.50 34.05
CA THR A 62 -34.12 8.51 33.23
C THR A 62 -33.11 9.33 32.41
N PHE A 63 -31.96 9.67 33.00
CA PHE A 63 -30.88 10.37 32.31
C PHE A 63 -30.24 9.52 31.22
N SER A 64 -29.94 8.24 31.48
CA SER A 64 -29.39 7.33 30.46
C SER A 64 -30.32 7.17 29.25
N LEU A 65 -31.62 7.00 29.48
CA LEU A 65 -32.60 6.94 28.38
C LEU A 65 -32.70 8.26 27.61
N ALA A 66 -32.57 9.40 28.29
CA ALA A 66 -32.54 10.71 27.64
C ALA A 66 -31.31 10.89 26.74
N VAL A 67 -30.14 10.39 27.16
CA VAL A 67 -28.92 10.40 26.34
C VAL A 67 -29.09 9.53 25.10
N ILE A 68 -29.57 8.29 25.25
CA ILE A 68 -29.82 7.38 24.11
C ILE A 68 -30.82 7.99 23.13
N TRP A 69 -31.90 8.57 23.64
CA TRP A 69 -32.88 9.27 22.81
C TRP A 69 -32.29 10.49 22.11
N PHE A 70 -31.44 11.28 22.78
CA PHE A 70 -30.78 12.43 22.16
C PHE A 70 -29.88 12.02 21.00
N TYR A 71 -29.11 10.94 21.14
CA TYR A 71 -28.32 10.38 20.05
C TYR A 71 -29.19 9.91 18.89
N ALA A 72 -30.28 9.17 19.16
CA ALA A 72 -31.23 8.76 18.12
C ALA A 72 -31.91 9.95 17.42
N PHE A 73 -32.20 11.02 18.18
CA PHE A 73 -32.78 12.25 17.65
C PHE A 73 -31.83 13.02 16.76
N VAL A 74 -30.57 13.19 17.18
CA VAL A 74 -29.54 13.83 16.35
C VAL A 74 -29.26 12.99 15.10
N ALA A 75 -29.17 11.66 15.23
CA ALA A 75 -29.01 10.76 14.08
C ALA A 75 -30.15 10.91 13.06
N GLY A 76 -31.40 11.07 13.51
CA GLY A 76 -32.54 11.31 12.63
C GLY A 76 -32.65 12.73 12.06
N LEU A 77 -31.87 13.70 12.56
CA LEU A 77 -31.77 15.06 11.99
C LEU A 77 -30.71 15.16 10.90
N VAL A 78 -29.73 14.25 10.88
CA VAL A 78 -28.80 14.10 9.78
C VAL A 78 -29.61 13.49 8.63
N PRO A 79 -29.79 14.19 7.48
CA PRO A 79 -30.32 13.53 6.30
C PRO A 79 -29.46 12.29 6.06
N GLU A 80 -30.07 11.12 5.92
CA GLU A 80 -29.34 9.93 5.48
C GLU A 80 -28.75 10.24 4.11
N SER A 81 -27.51 10.75 4.06
CA SER A 81 -26.70 10.75 2.84
C SER A 81 -26.21 9.35 2.51
N SER A 82 -26.59 8.36 3.32
CA SER A 82 -26.62 6.95 2.95
C SER A 82 -27.85 6.64 2.10
N THR A 83 -27.99 7.30 0.95
CA THR A 83 -28.32 6.51 -0.23
C THR A 83 -27.14 5.58 -0.45
N ALA A 84 -27.11 4.45 0.28
CA ALA A 84 -26.34 3.31 -0.16
C ALA A 84 -26.87 3.02 -1.56
N VAL A 85 -26.10 3.44 -2.55
CA VAL A 85 -26.42 3.36 -3.96
C VAL A 85 -26.44 1.87 -4.29
N SER A 86 -27.58 1.22 -4.06
CA SER A 86 -27.88 -0.09 -4.64
C SER A 86 -28.26 0.12 -6.11
N ALA A 87 -27.47 0.90 -6.85
CA ALA A 87 -27.67 1.05 -8.28
C ALA A 87 -27.09 -0.19 -8.94
N THR A 88 -27.98 -1.14 -9.23
CA THR A 88 -27.68 -2.34 -10.00
C THR A 88 -27.43 -2.04 -11.48
N GLU A 89 -27.70 -0.82 -11.95
CA GLU A 89 -27.56 -0.46 -13.36
C GLU A 89 -27.21 1.02 -13.54
N VAL A 90 -26.34 1.31 -14.52
CA VAL A 90 -25.91 2.67 -14.89
C VAL A 90 -26.88 3.27 -15.90
N ASP A 91 -27.43 4.45 -15.60
CA ASP A 91 -28.20 5.24 -16.57
C ASP A 91 -27.24 5.87 -17.59
N ARG A 92 -27.27 5.36 -18.82
CA ARG A 92 -26.37 5.76 -19.90
C ARG A 92 -26.73 7.09 -20.53
N THR A 93 -27.90 7.64 -20.20
CA THR A 93 -28.36 8.93 -20.71
C THR A 93 -27.94 10.10 -19.83
N ASP A 94 -27.36 9.83 -18.65
CA ASP A 94 -26.93 10.82 -17.67
C ASP A 94 -25.47 10.59 -17.23
N PRO A 95 -24.48 10.95 -18.08
CA PRO A 95 -23.04 10.82 -17.76
C PRO A 95 -22.63 11.56 -16.48
N GLU A 96 -23.14 12.77 -16.28
CA GLU A 96 -22.87 13.59 -15.11
C GLU A 96 -23.45 12.96 -13.84
N GLY A 97 -24.68 12.44 -13.90
CA GLY A 97 -25.27 11.69 -12.79
C GLY A 97 -24.49 10.42 -12.46
N ALA A 98 -23.98 9.70 -13.46
CA ALA A 98 -23.11 8.55 -13.24
C ALA A 98 -21.79 8.94 -12.54
N ALA A 99 -21.17 10.06 -12.92
CA ALA A 99 -19.99 10.58 -12.24
C ALA A 99 -20.28 11.01 -10.80
N GLU A 100 -21.44 11.61 -10.51
CA GLU A 100 -21.85 11.96 -9.14
C GLU A 100 -22.00 10.71 -8.25
N GLN A 101 -22.62 9.64 -8.77
CA GLN A 101 -22.68 8.35 -8.07
C GLN A 101 -21.29 7.74 -7.86
N GLY A 102 -20.42 7.86 -8.86
CA GLY A 102 -19.03 7.42 -8.77
C GLY A 102 -18.25 8.13 -7.66
N ALA A 103 -18.45 9.44 -7.50
CA ALA A 103 -17.83 10.21 -6.44
C ALA A 103 -18.28 9.72 -5.04
N LEU A 104 -19.55 9.35 -4.88
CA LEU A 104 -20.06 8.79 -3.62
C LEU A 104 -19.43 7.43 -3.32
N ILE A 105 -19.26 6.57 -4.32
CA ILE A 105 -18.61 5.26 -4.14
C ILE A 105 -17.12 5.44 -3.84
N PHE A 106 -16.43 6.32 -4.58
CA PHE A 106 -15.02 6.66 -4.40
C PHE A 106 -14.71 7.09 -2.96
N ASN A 107 -15.55 7.93 -2.37
CA ASN A 107 -15.40 8.42 -1.00
C ASN A 107 -16.01 7.50 0.07
N GLY A 108 -16.96 6.66 -0.33
CA GLY A 108 -17.70 5.74 0.52
C GLY A 108 -17.17 4.31 0.41
N LYS A 109 -17.96 3.40 -0.16
CA LYS A 109 -17.64 1.96 -0.21
C LYS A 109 -16.26 1.65 -0.79
N GLY A 110 -15.83 2.39 -1.81
CA GLY A 110 -14.54 2.22 -2.46
C GLY A 110 -13.34 2.64 -1.60
N GLN A 111 -13.54 3.51 -0.61
CA GLN A 111 -12.48 4.08 0.26
C GLN A 111 -11.26 4.60 -0.52
N CYS A 112 -11.44 4.98 -1.78
CA CYS A 112 -10.36 5.38 -2.67
C CYS A 112 -9.69 6.66 -2.18
N SER A 113 -10.48 7.59 -1.63
CA SER A 113 -9.99 8.86 -1.07
C SER A 113 -9.14 8.71 0.20
N ALA A 114 -9.16 7.55 0.85
CA ALA A 114 -8.25 7.26 1.97
C ALA A 114 -6.79 7.11 1.50
N CYS A 115 -6.59 6.83 0.22
CA CYS A 115 -5.30 6.52 -0.39
C CYS A 115 -4.91 7.51 -1.49
N HIS A 116 -5.85 7.89 -2.34
CA HIS A 116 -5.65 8.75 -3.50
C HIS A 116 -6.21 10.16 -3.24
N THR A 117 -5.41 11.18 -3.55
CA THR A 117 -5.89 12.57 -3.62
C THR A 117 -6.47 12.88 -5.00
N VAL A 118 -7.43 13.80 -5.02
CA VAL A 118 -8.01 14.43 -6.22
C VAL A 118 -7.98 15.97 -6.09
N ASP A 119 -7.13 16.47 -5.20
CA ASP A 119 -6.91 17.88 -4.94
C ASP A 119 -5.51 18.29 -5.38
N THR A 120 -5.43 19.19 -6.37
CA THR A 120 -4.19 19.78 -6.91
C THR A 120 -3.30 20.45 -5.85
N SER A 121 -3.85 20.80 -4.69
CA SER A 121 -3.14 21.47 -3.61
C SER A 121 -2.63 20.52 -2.51
N ALA A 122 -3.04 19.25 -2.56
CA ALA A 122 -2.58 18.25 -1.61
C ALA A 122 -1.12 17.86 -1.90
N PRO A 123 -0.28 17.65 -0.86
CA PRO A 123 1.04 17.09 -1.06
C PRO A 123 0.94 15.68 -1.65
N LYS A 124 1.93 15.30 -2.48
CA LYS A 124 2.04 13.94 -3.02
C LYS A 124 2.01 12.93 -1.86
N GLY A 125 1.07 12.00 -1.92
CA GLY A 125 0.81 11.03 -0.84
C GLY A 125 1.44 9.66 -1.08
N ARG A 126 0.99 8.67 -0.29
CA ARG A 126 1.39 7.26 -0.39
C ARG A 126 0.94 6.57 -1.69
N CYS A 127 -0.06 7.12 -2.38
CA CYS A 127 -0.60 6.59 -3.64
C CYS A 127 -0.61 7.67 -4.74
N PRO A 128 -0.67 7.27 -6.03
CA PRO A 128 -0.69 8.21 -7.14
C PRO A 128 -1.80 9.26 -7.04
N ASP A 129 -1.49 10.50 -7.37
CA ASP A 129 -2.47 11.58 -7.49
C ASP A 129 -3.41 11.31 -8.69
N LEU A 130 -4.72 11.42 -8.46
CA LEU A 130 -5.76 11.18 -9.45
C LEU A 130 -6.41 12.47 -9.97
N THR A 131 -5.94 13.65 -9.56
CA THR A 131 -6.59 14.93 -9.89
C THR A 131 -6.79 15.17 -11.38
N ASP A 132 -5.81 14.77 -12.21
CA ASP A 132 -5.86 14.93 -13.67
C ASP A 132 -5.98 13.57 -14.39
N ILE A 133 -6.52 12.54 -13.73
CA ILE A 133 -6.54 11.20 -14.30
C ILE A 133 -7.42 11.11 -15.55
N GLY A 134 -8.52 11.88 -15.61
CA GLY A 134 -9.39 11.94 -16.80
C GLY A 134 -8.68 12.48 -18.04
N ILE A 135 -7.68 13.34 -17.85
CA ILE A 135 -6.84 13.89 -18.92
C ILE A 135 -5.73 12.90 -19.31
N ASN A 136 -5.08 12.31 -18.31
CA ASN A 136 -3.81 11.62 -18.50
C ASN A 136 -3.96 10.12 -18.77
N ALA A 137 -5.09 9.49 -18.43
CA ALA A 137 -5.29 8.04 -18.53
C ALA A 137 -4.92 7.46 -19.91
N ALA A 138 -5.30 8.11 -21.01
CA ALA A 138 -4.99 7.66 -22.38
C ALA A 138 -3.49 7.70 -22.74
N ASN A 139 -2.68 8.44 -21.98
CA ASN A 139 -1.26 8.60 -22.24
C ASN A 139 -0.38 7.75 -21.29
N ARG A 140 -0.99 7.00 -20.37
CA ARG A 140 -0.25 6.18 -19.40
C ARG A 140 0.42 4.98 -20.05
N ILE A 141 -0.25 4.34 -21.01
CA ILE A 141 0.26 3.18 -21.75
C ILE A 141 0.15 3.44 -23.26
N PRO A 142 1.27 3.39 -24.01
CA PRO A 142 1.24 3.59 -25.45
C PRO A 142 0.26 2.64 -26.16
N GLY A 143 -0.71 3.21 -26.88
CA GLY A 143 -1.68 2.45 -27.68
C GLY A 143 -2.91 1.94 -26.91
N MET A 144 -3.05 2.26 -25.62
CA MET A 144 -4.23 1.96 -24.80
C MET A 144 -5.09 3.21 -24.62
N ASP A 145 -6.42 3.08 -24.74
CA ASP A 145 -7.34 4.20 -24.49
C ASP A 145 -7.57 4.43 -22.98
N ALA A 146 -8.07 5.62 -22.62
CA ALA A 146 -8.28 6.02 -21.23
C ALA A 146 -9.20 5.08 -20.46
N LYS A 147 -10.27 4.60 -21.08
CA LYS A 147 -11.27 3.79 -20.39
C LYS A 147 -10.73 2.39 -20.13
N THR A 148 -10.10 1.78 -21.13
CA THR A 148 -9.42 0.49 -20.96
C THR A 148 -8.36 0.57 -19.86
N TYR A 149 -7.57 1.64 -19.82
CA TYR A 149 -6.61 1.88 -18.75
C TYR A 149 -7.28 1.91 -17.37
N LEU A 150 -8.36 2.68 -17.20
CA LEU A 150 -9.07 2.78 -15.92
C LEU A 150 -9.71 1.45 -15.50
N ILE A 151 -10.28 0.68 -16.44
CA ILE A 151 -10.80 -0.66 -16.17
C ILE A 151 -9.66 -1.55 -15.66
N GLU A 152 -8.54 -1.62 -16.39
CA GLU A 152 -7.41 -2.46 -15.97
C GLU A 152 -6.81 -2.01 -14.64
N SER A 153 -6.66 -0.70 -14.39
CA SER A 153 -6.16 -0.17 -13.12
C SER A 153 -7.08 -0.47 -11.92
N LEU A 154 -8.38 -0.64 -12.13
CA LEU A 154 -9.34 -0.94 -11.07
C LEU A 154 -9.47 -2.46 -10.81
N TYR A 155 -9.43 -3.29 -11.86
CA TYR A 155 -9.51 -4.75 -11.74
C TYR A 155 -8.17 -5.40 -11.39
N PHE A 156 -7.08 -4.89 -11.96
CA PHE A 156 -5.71 -5.40 -11.84
C PHE A 156 -4.72 -4.24 -11.66
N PRO A 157 -4.79 -3.52 -10.53
CA PRO A 157 -3.99 -2.31 -10.30
C PRO A 157 -2.48 -2.50 -10.49
N TRP A 158 -1.98 -3.72 -10.30
CA TRP A 158 -0.55 -4.03 -10.42
C TRP A 158 -0.04 -4.18 -11.85
N ASN A 159 -0.93 -4.26 -12.85
CA ASN A 159 -0.52 -4.27 -14.26
C ASN A 159 0.07 -2.92 -14.69
N HIS A 160 -0.40 -1.83 -14.07
CA HIS A 160 -0.04 -0.45 -14.40
C HIS A 160 0.53 0.25 -13.18
N LEU A 161 1.63 -0.25 -12.64
CA LEU A 161 2.28 0.36 -11.48
C LEU A 161 2.95 1.68 -11.88
N VAL A 162 2.49 2.77 -11.26
CA VAL A 162 3.10 4.08 -11.45
C VAL A 162 4.50 4.07 -10.79
N PRO A 163 5.56 4.47 -11.52
CA PRO A 163 6.91 4.51 -10.97
C PRO A 163 6.97 5.23 -9.62
N GLY A 164 7.61 4.57 -8.66
CA GLY A 164 7.83 5.08 -7.31
C GLY A 164 6.66 4.96 -6.32
N TYR A 165 5.56 4.31 -6.73
CA TYR A 165 4.52 3.82 -5.85
C TYR A 165 4.59 2.31 -5.67
N GLY A 166 4.23 1.81 -4.48
CA GLY A 166 4.16 0.39 -4.19
C GLY A 166 2.87 -0.26 -4.72
N LYS A 167 2.87 -1.61 -4.83
CA LYS A 167 1.69 -2.42 -5.21
C LYS A 167 0.68 -2.57 -4.07
N ILE A 168 0.23 -1.45 -3.52
CA ILE A 168 -0.61 -1.41 -2.31
C ILE A 168 -2.11 -1.26 -2.59
N MET A 169 -2.48 -0.91 -3.82
CA MET A 169 -3.89 -0.79 -4.21
C MET A 169 -4.49 -2.20 -4.33
N PRO A 170 -5.57 -2.51 -3.59
CA PRO A 170 -6.24 -3.80 -3.67
C PRO A 170 -7.07 -3.91 -4.95
N GLU A 171 -7.32 -5.14 -5.39
CA GLU A 171 -8.32 -5.43 -6.43
C GLU A 171 -9.72 -5.12 -5.89
N ILE A 172 -10.32 -4.02 -6.33
CA ILE A 172 -11.50 -3.42 -5.68
C ILE A 172 -12.77 -4.29 -5.74
N TRP A 173 -12.79 -5.28 -6.65
CA TRP A 173 -13.89 -6.23 -6.81
C TRP A 173 -13.81 -7.39 -5.82
N LYS A 174 -12.71 -7.56 -5.09
CA LYS A 174 -12.54 -8.53 -4.00
C LYS A 174 -12.86 -7.92 -2.64
N ALA A 175 -13.14 -8.77 -1.66
CA ALA A 175 -13.16 -8.36 -0.26
C ALA A 175 -11.82 -7.67 0.10
N PRO A 176 -11.84 -6.59 0.91
CA PRO A 176 -12.94 -6.15 1.75
C PRO A 176 -13.84 -5.09 1.08
N ILE A 177 -13.44 -4.55 -0.08
CA ILE A 177 -14.16 -3.47 -0.78
C ILE A 177 -15.37 -4.04 -1.53
N ALA A 178 -15.17 -5.13 -2.28
CA ALA A 178 -16.19 -5.89 -2.98
C ALA A 178 -17.15 -5.03 -3.81
N LEU A 179 -16.61 -4.16 -4.68
CA LEU A 179 -17.42 -3.41 -5.64
C LEU A 179 -18.00 -4.34 -6.72
N THR A 180 -19.27 -4.12 -7.03
CA THR A 180 -20.00 -4.72 -8.15
C THR A 180 -19.60 -4.09 -9.48
N GLN A 181 -19.99 -4.70 -10.60
CA GLN A 181 -19.71 -4.15 -11.94
C GLN A 181 -20.21 -2.71 -12.08
N ALA A 182 -21.47 -2.47 -11.71
CA ALA A 182 -22.11 -1.16 -11.82
C ALA A 182 -21.41 -0.12 -10.95
N GLU A 183 -21.02 -0.48 -9.73
CA GLU A 183 -20.25 0.42 -8.86
C GLU A 183 -18.90 0.79 -9.46
N ILE A 184 -18.21 -0.16 -10.11
CA ILE A 184 -16.95 0.11 -10.81
C ILE A 184 -17.17 1.01 -12.03
N GLU A 185 -18.24 0.80 -12.80
CA GLU A 185 -18.62 1.68 -13.91
C GLU A 185 -18.86 3.12 -13.45
N PHE A 186 -19.57 3.32 -12.33
CA PHE A 186 -19.74 4.65 -11.74
C PHE A 186 -18.42 5.27 -11.32
N VAL A 187 -17.53 4.53 -10.66
CA VAL A 187 -16.19 5.02 -10.28
C VAL A 187 -15.39 5.42 -11.53
N ILE A 188 -15.42 4.63 -12.61
CA ILE A 188 -14.77 4.99 -13.87
C ILE A 188 -15.33 6.31 -14.42
N ALA A 189 -16.67 6.47 -14.43
CA ALA A 189 -17.31 7.71 -14.88
C ALA A 189 -16.83 8.93 -14.06
N TYR A 190 -16.71 8.78 -12.74
CA TYR A 190 -16.16 9.82 -11.88
C TYR A 190 -14.70 10.14 -12.23
N LEU A 191 -13.84 9.13 -12.37
CA LEU A 191 -12.42 9.34 -12.73
C LEU A 191 -12.27 10.00 -14.11
N GLN A 192 -13.10 9.64 -15.08
CA GLN A 192 -13.14 10.31 -16.39
C GLN A 192 -13.58 11.77 -16.25
N SER A 193 -14.52 12.08 -15.36
CA SER A 193 -14.99 13.45 -15.12
C SER A 193 -13.92 14.40 -14.57
N LEU A 194 -12.79 13.87 -14.06
CA LEU A 194 -11.62 14.64 -13.60
C LEU A 194 -10.77 15.15 -14.80
N GLY A 195 -11.44 15.79 -15.76
CA GLY A 195 -10.85 16.48 -16.90
C GLY A 195 -10.95 15.79 -18.27
N GLY A 196 -11.57 14.61 -18.36
CA GLY A 196 -11.82 13.87 -19.61
C GLY A 196 -13.30 13.83 -20.03
N GLU A 197 -13.58 13.17 -21.15
CA GLU A 197 -14.96 12.85 -21.57
C GLU A 197 -15.45 11.56 -20.88
N ILE A 198 -16.67 11.60 -20.34
CA ILE A 198 -17.30 10.45 -19.69
C ILE A 198 -17.83 9.49 -20.76
N ASP A 199 -17.33 8.26 -20.76
CA ASP A 199 -17.76 7.20 -21.67
C ASP A 199 -18.48 6.09 -20.89
N LEU A 200 -19.80 6.03 -21.03
CA LEU A 200 -20.66 5.01 -20.41
C LEU A 200 -20.94 3.78 -21.29
N THR A 201 -20.13 3.52 -22.33
CA THR A 201 -20.24 2.26 -23.09
C THR A 201 -20.08 1.04 -22.17
N PRO A 202 -20.94 0.01 -22.24
CA PRO A 202 -20.76 -1.19 -21.42
C PRO A 202 -19.42 -1.87 -21.73
N PHE A 203 -18.80 -2.48 -20.72
CA PHE A 203 -17.64 -3.34 -20.89
C PHE A 203 -17.91 -4.73 -20.31
N ASP A 204 -17.26 -5.74 -20.89
CA ASP A 204 -17.22 -7.08 -20.30
C ASP A 204 -16.13 -7.11 -19.24
N GLU A 205 -16.46 -7.57 -18.03
CA GLU A 205 -15.46 -7.65 -16.98
C GLU A 205 -14.31 -8.55 -17.38
N PRO A 206 -13.06 -8.17 -17.06
CA PRO A 206 -11.89 -8.99 -17.37
C PRO A 206 -11.70 -10.12 -16.33
N ILE A 207 -12.75 -10.46 -15.57
CA ILE A 207 -12.80 -11.49 -14.54
C ILE A 207 -14.06 -12.33 -14.67
N ILE A 208 -14.08 -13.47 -13.98
CA ILE A 208 -15.28 -14.31 -13.85
C ILE A 208 -15.80 -14.16 -12.42
N ARG A 209 -16.90 -13.43 -12.23
CA ARG A 209 -17.55 -13.35 -10.91
C ARG A 209 -18.25 -14.67 -10.55
N PRO A 210 -18.19 -15.10 -9.28
CA PRO A 210 -19.13 -16.08 -8.76
C PRO A 210 -20.55 -15.49 -8.84
N LYS A 211 -21.53 -16.26 -9.33
CA LYS A 211 -22.92 -15.78 -9.42
C LYS A 211 -23.47 -15.44 -8.04
N GLU A 212 -24.22 -14.34 -7.96
CA GLU A 212 -24.95 -13.93 -6.77
C GLU A 212 -25.87 -15.08 -6.28
N GLY A 213 -25.75 -15.46 -5.01
CA GLY A 213 -26.47 -16.60 -4.43
C GLY A 213 -25.79 -17.96 -4.55
N THR A 214 -24.57 -18.03 -5.12
CA THR A 214 -23.70 -19.17 -4.82
C THR A 214 -23.30 -19.03 -3.35
N VAL A 215 -23.94 -19.80 -2.46
CA VAL A 215 -23.32 -20.11 -1.17
C VAL A 215 -22.04 -20.82 -1.56
N ILE A 216 -20.94 -20.08 -1.59
CA ILE A 216 -19.63 -20.69 -1.46
C ILE A 216 -19.73 -21.28 -0.07
N GLU A 217 -20.04 -22.59 0.01
CA GLU A 217 -19.59 -23.40 1.13
C GLU A 217 -18.15 -22.94 1.31
N VAL A 218 -17.87 -22.22 2.40
CA VAL A 218 -16.52 -21.76 2.71
C VAL A 218 -15.74 -23.05 2.76
N LEU A 219 -15.14 -23.38 1.61
CA LEU A 219 -14.28 -24.53 1.51
C LEU A 219 -13.28 -24.26 2.63
N PRO A 220 -13.09 -25.20 3.57
CA PRO A 220 -12.06 -25.04 4.58
C PRO A 220 -10.83 -24.56 3.83
N PRO A 221 -10.18 -23.48 4.30
CA PRO A 221 -9.10 -22.87 3.55
C PRO A 221 -8.19 -23.99 3.08
N ILE A 222 -7.78 -23.95 1.81
CA ILE A 222 -6.83 -24.94 1.23
C ILE A 222 -5.44 -24.80 1.90
N LEU A 223 -5.39 -24.15 3.05
CA LEU A 223 -4.29 -24.15 3.99
C LEU A 223 -4.34 -25.45 4.77
N THR A 224 -3.34 -26.27 4.56
CA THR A 224 -3.08 -27.43 5.43
C THR A 224 -2.44 -27.02 6.76
N GLY A 225 -2.28 -25.72 7.03
CA GLY A 225 -1.64 -25.17 8.22
C GLY A 225 -2.61 -24.88 9.36
N ASP A 226 -2.07 -24.81 10.58
CA ASP A 226 -2.77 -24.43 11.81
C ASP A 226 -2.42 -22.98 12.19
N PRO A 227 -3.40 -22.06 12.24
CA PRO A 227 -3.17 -20.66 12.63
C PRO A 227 -2.55 -20.49 14.03
N GLU A 228 -2.86 -21.36 15.00
CA GLU A 228 -2.29 -21.26 16.35
C GLU A 228 -0.82 -21.69 16.36
N LEU A 229 -0.44 -22.66 15.54
CA LEU A 229 0.96 -22.98 15.30
C LEU A 229 1.65 -21.87 14.52
N GLY A 230 0.97 -21.28 13.52
CA GLY A 230 1.49 -20.15 12.74
C GLY A 230 1.81 -18.93 13.58
N LYS A 231 0.94 -18.62 14.56
CA LYS A 231 1.18 -17.59 15.55
C LYS A 231 2.46 -17.85 16.35
N LYS A 232 2.74 -19.11 16.70
CA LYS A 232 4.01 -19.47 17.37
C LYS A 232 5.19 -19.27 16.43
N VAL A 233 5.09 -19.71 15.17
CA VAL A 233 6.13 -19.49 14.15
C VAL A 233 6.43 -17.99 14.00
N PHE A 234 5.41 -17.13 13.92
CA PHE A 234 5.56 -15.67 13.83
C PHE A 234 6.42 -15.09 14.96
N VAL A 235 6.25 -15.61 16.18
CA VAL A 235 7.05 -15.20 17.34
C VAL A 235 8.45 -15.83 17.32
N THR A 236 8.54 -17.16 17.11
CA THR A 236 9.81 -17.89 17.21
C THR A 236 10.76 -17.64 16.05
N ALA A 237 10.23 -17.32 14.87
CA ALA A 237 11.00 -16.88 13.70
C ALA A 237 11.35 -15.38 13.76
N ALA A 238 11.07 -14.72 14.89
CA ALA A 238 11.35 -13.32 15.16
C ALA A 238 10.66 -12.32 14.23
N CYS A 239 9.61 -12.69 13.49
CA CYS A 239 8.84 -11.72 12.69
C CYS A 239 8.29 -10.58 13.57
N ILE A 240 7.89 -10.91 14.80
CA ILE A 240 7.41 -9.97 15.82
C ILE A 240 8.43 -8.93 16.28
N SER A 241 9.75 -9.13 16.03
CA SER A 241 10.75 -8.13 16.43
C SER A 241 10.61 -6.83 15.64
N CYS A 242 10.02 -6.90 14.43
CA CYS A 242 9.84 -5.76 13.55
C CYS A 242 8.36 -5.49 13.21
N HIS A 243 7.55 -6.55 13.07
CA HIS A 243 6.14 -6.44 12.67
C HIS A 243 5.19 -6.48 13.87
N ALA A 244 4.36 -5.45 13.99
CA ALA A 244 3.28 -5.40 14.97
C ALA A 244 2.06 -6.20 14.49
N VAL A 245 1.38 -6.86 15.44
CA VAL A 245 0.08 -7.53 15.26
C VAL A 245 -0.77 -7.30 16.49
N ILE A 246 -2.01 -6.81 16.33
CA ILE A 246 -2.97 -6.63 17.42
C ILE A 246 -3.12 -7.96 18.19
N GLY A 247 -2.97 -7.89 19.52
CA GLY A 247 -3.11 -9.06 20.40
C GLY A 247 -1.87 -9.96 20.48
N ILE A 248 -0.73 -9.52 19.94
CA ILE A 248 0.58 -10.16 20.15
C ILE A 248 1.57 -9.10 20.62
N GLU A 249 2.05 -9.25 21.85
CA GLU A 249 3.00 -8.30 22.43
C GLU A 249 4.41 -8.55 21.89
N SER A 250 4.99 -7.52 21.26
CA SER A 250 6.39 -7.55 20.84
C SER A 250 7.31 -7.19 22.02
N PRO A 251 8.38 -7.96 22.28
CA PRO A 251 9.40 -7.55 23.24
C PRO A 251 10.19 -6.30 22.78
N ALA A 252 10.13 -5.94 21.49
CA ALA A 252 10.87 -4.79 20.93
C ALA A 252 10.08 -3.46 20.93
N ALA A 253 8.77 -3.47 21.19
CA ALA A 253 7.90 -2.29 21.07
C ALA A 253 8.10 -1.20 22.17
N GLY A 254 9.22 -1.22 22.87
CA GLY A 254 9.52 -0.26 23.93
C GLY A 254 10.90 -0.39 24.59
N GLU A 255 11.74 -1.32 24.15
CA GLU A 255 13.12 -1.44 24.64
C GLU A 255 14.07 -0.79 23.62
N THR A 256 14.61 0.37 23.97
CA THR A 256 15.83 0.88 23.35
C THR A 256 16.92 -0.13 23.65
N SER A 257 17.19 -1.07 22.72
CA SER A 257 18.28 -2.02 22.87
C SER A 257 19.59 -1.23 23.01
N THR A 258 20.34 -1.53 24.06
CA THR A 258 21.56 -0.83 24.48
C THR A 258 22.80 -1.19 23.65
N GLU A 259 22.63 -1.67 22.42
CA GLU A 259 23.69 -1.85 21.43
C GLU A 259 23.08 -1.45 20.07
N ASP A 260 23.90 -0.89 19.18
CA ASP A 260 23.61 -0.13 17.94
C ASP A 260 22.71 -0.81 16.87
N PHE A 261 21.65 -1.50 17.27
CA PHE A 261 20.62 -2.05 16.40
C PHE A 261 19.49 -1.03 16.25
N GLU A 262 19.43 -0.45 15.06
CA GLU A 262 18.37 0.43 14.61
C GLU A 262 17.01 -0.28 14.72
N ILE A 263 16.05 0.35 15.41
CA ILE A 263 14.66 -0.11 15.43
C ILE A 263 14.09 0.11 14.03
N VAL A 264 14.21 -0.90 13.17
CA VAL A 264 13.52 -0.95 11.89
C VAL A 264 12.04 -1.15 12.20
N THR A 265 11.27 -0.06 12.23
CA THR A 265 9.81 -0.15 12.25
C THR A 265 9.40 -0.79 10.93
N ALA A 266 8.82 -1.98 10.93
CA ALA A 266 8.24 -2.61 9.73
C ALA A 266 6.73 -2.33 9.64
N PRO A 267 6.06 -2.63 8.53
CA PRO A 267 4.61 -2.46 8.40
C PRO A 267 3.84 -3.22 9.50
N ASP A 268 2.77 -2.60 10.00
CA ASP A 268 1.79 -3.29 10.85
C ASP A 268 1.06 -4.36 10.02
N LEU A 269 0.98 -5.58 10.56
CA LEU A 269 0.41 -6.73 9.86
C LEU A 269 -0.99 -7.10 10.35
N SER A 270 -1.58 -6.33 11.27
CA SER A 270 -2.88 -6.64 11.91
C SER A 270 -4.03 -6.77 10.91
N GLU A 271 -3.91 -6.12 9.76
CA GLU A 271 -4.91 -6.12 8.69
C GLU A 271 -4.32 -6.62 7.35
N ILE A 272 -3.16 -7.29 7.36
CA ILE A 272 -2.47 -7.63 6.12
C ILE A 272 -3.31 -8.51 5.19
N ALA A 273 -4.10 -9.43 5.74
CA ALA A 273 -4.97 -10.30 4.96
C ALA A 273 -6.32 -9.66 4.60
N ALA A 274 -6.62 -8.46 5.12
CA ALA A 274 -7.78 -7.72 4.67
C ALA A 274 -7.60 -7.30 3.20
N PHE A 275 -6.40 -6.87 2.81
CA PHE A 275 -6.14 -6.26 1.50
C PHE A 275 -5.30 -7.12 0.56
N ASN A 276 -4.71 -8.22 1.05
CA ASN A 276 -3.76 -9.02 0.29
C ASN A 276 -4.16 -10.49 0.23
N ASP A 277 -3.88 -11.12 -0.91
CA ASP A 277 -4.10 -12.54 -1.10
C ASP A 277 -2.93 -13.38 -0.53
N MET A 278 -3.15 -14.69 -0.45
CA MET A 278 -2.15 -15.62 0.06
C MET A 278 -0.82 -15.58 -0.70
N ARG A 279 -0.88 -15.37 -2.01
CA ARG A 279 0.31 -15.36 -2.86
C ARG A 279 1.16 -14.14 -2.55
N TYR A 280 0.54 -13.00 -2.27
CA TYR A 280 1.24 -11.83 -1.75
C TYR A 280 1.95 -12.14 -0.43
N LEU A 281 1.23 -12.73 0.54
CA LEU A 281 1.82 -13.08 1.85
C LEU A 281 3.03 -14.03 1.72
N GLU A 282 2.90 -15.05 0.86
CA GLU A 282 3.97 -16.00 0.59
C GLU A 282 5.16 -15.35 -0.12
N GLU A 283 4.91 -14.54 -1.16
CA GLU A 283 5.96 -13.81 -1.89
C GLU A 283 6.69 -12.82 -0.98
N SER A 284 6.00 -12.10 -0.10
CA SER A 284 6.62 -11.18 0.86
C SER A 284 7.57 -11.88 1.83
N ILE A 285 7.32 -13.15 2.18
CA ILE A 285 8.21 -13.91 3.06
C ILE A 285 9.37 -14.54 2.29
N LEU A 286 9.10 -15.09 1.10
CA LEU A 286 10.11 -15.81 0.31
C LEU A 286 11.04 -14.88 -0.47
N LYS A 287 10.56 -13.69 -0.83
CA LYS A 287 11.25 -12.68 -1.65
C LYS A 287 10.92 -11.27 -1.14
N PRO A 288 11.36 -10.92 0.07
CA PRO A 288 10.97 -9.65 0.71
C PRO A 288 11.39 -8.40 -0.08
N SER A 289 12.48 -8.47 -0.85
CA SER A 289 12.93 -7.39 -1.73
C SER A 289 12.17 -7.30 -3.05
N ALA A 290 11.32 -8.28 -3.39
CA ALA A 290 10.55 -8.25 -4.64
C ALA A 290 9.46 -7.18 -4.63
N GLN A 291 8.89 -6.90 -3.46
CA GLN A 291 7.89 -5.86 -3.26
C GLN A 291 8.06 -5.23 -1.88
N ILE A 292 8.40 -3.95 -1.87
CA ILE A 292 8.67 -3.21 -0.65
C ILE A 292 7.57 -2.17 -0.47
N VAL A 293 6.94 -2.16 0.70
CA VAL A 293 5.93 -1.15 1.05
C VAL A 293 6.62 0.21 1.17
N SER A 294 6.03 1.24 0.56
CA SER A 294 6.56 2.61 0.59
C SER A 294 6.82 3.08 2.03
N GLY A 295 7.99 3.68 2.27
CA GLY A 295 8.41 4.11 3.60
C GLY A 295 9.08 3.04 4.46
N TYR A 296 9.35 1.84 3.91
CA TYR A 296 10.04 0.75 4.61
C TYR A 296 11.23 0.17 3.84
N GLY A 297 11.54 0.71 2.66
CA GLY A 297 12.69 0.26 1.87
C GLY A 297 13.98 0.91 2.32
N ALA A 298 15.02 0.11 2.54
CA ALA A 298 16.35 0.62 2.77
C ALA A 298 17.01 0.98 1.43
N VAL A 299 17.68 2.12 1.39
CA VAL A 299 18.38 2.62 0.21
C VAL A 299 19.73 3.21 0.58
N ILE A 300 20.73 2.91 -0.23
CA ILE A 300 22.04 3.57 -0.23
C ILE A 300 22.23 4.15 -1.62
N VAL A 301 22.33 5.47 -1.70
CA VAL A 301 22.53 6.19 -2.96
C VAL A 301 23.58 7.26 -2.79
N ARG A 302 24.35 7.50 -3.85
CA ARG A 302 25.33 8.58 -3.90
C ARG A 302 24.83 9.64 -4.87
N ALA A 303 24.81 10.90 -4.44
CA ALA A 303 24.39 12.02 -5.27
C ALA A 303 25.31 13.21 -5.03
N ASN A 304 25.83 13.80 -6.10
CA ASN A 304 26.79 14.92 -6.06
C ASN A 304 27.96 14.66 -5.10
N GLY A 305 28.52 13.44 -5.12
CA GLY A 305 29.62 13.03 -4.26
C GLY A 305 29.25 12.69 -2.81
N THR A 306 27.99 12.86 -2.41
CA THR A 306 27.51 12.61 -1.04
C THR A 306 26.74 11.30 -0.97
N THR A 307 27.07 10.44 0.00
CA THR A 307 26.34 9.18 0.24
C THR A 307 25.18 9.41 1.21
N TYR A 308 23.98 9.03 0.78
CA TYR A 308 22.77 8.99 1.59
C TYR A 308 22.42 7.54 1.88
N GLN A 309 22.33 7.19 3.16
CA GLN A 309 21.90 5.88 3.63
C GLN A 309 20.70 6.05 4.55
N GLY A 310 19.58 5.40 4.21
CA GLY A 310 18.36 5.52 4.99
C GLY A 310 17.16 4.83 4.37
N THR A 311 15.98 5.38 4.65
CA THR A 311 14.71 4.82 4.18
C THR A 311 14.18 5.59 2.98
N LEU A 312 13.76 4.88 1.92
CA LEU A 312 13.05 5.47 0.80
C LEU A 312 11.61 5.82 1.21
N VAL A 313 11.32 7.12 1.27
CA VAL A 313 10.00 7.65 1.64
C VAL A 313 9.06 7.63 0.43
N SER A 314 9.56 8.14 -0.69
CA SER A 314 8.85 8.19 -1.97
C SER A 314 9.82 8.23 -3.14
N GLN A 315 9.33 7.87 -4.31
CA GLN A 315 10.04 7.93 -5.59
C GLN A 315 9.05 8.38 -6.66
N ASP A 316 9.53 9.02 -7.72
CA ASP A 316 8.83 9.15 -9.00
C ASP A 316 9.83 8.98 -10.15
N THR A 317 9.48 9.44 -11.36
CA THR A 317 10.35 9.33 -12.54
C THR A 317 11.51 10.33 -12.58
N GLU A 318 11.49 11.36 -11.73
CA GLU A 318 12.48 12.44 -11.73
C GLU A 318 13.28 12.49 -10.43
N GLN A 319 12.69 12.08 -9.30
CA GLN A 319 13.28 12.26 -7.98
C GLN A 319 12.96 11.12 -7.00
N ILE A 320 13.77 11.06 -5.95
CA ILE A 320 13.55 10.24 -4.76
C ILE A 320 13.58 11.10 -3.50
N VAL A 321 12.88 10.66 -2.46
CA VAL A 321 12.98 11.23 -1.12
C VAL A 321 13.56 10.18 -0.19
N VAL A 322 14.76 10.45 0.33
CA VAL A 322 15.47 9.57 1.25
C VAL A 322 15.45 10.19 2.64
N ARG A 323 14.94 9.45 3.62
CA ARG A 323 15.02 9.84 5.02
C ARG A 323 16.26 9.24 5.66
N THR A 324 17.16 10.11 6.10
CA THR A 324 18.37 9.75 6.83
C THR A 324 18.23 10.12 8.30
N LYS A 325 19.06 9.53 9.16
CA LYS A 325 19.10 9.86 10.58
C LYS A 325 20.49 10.35 10.94
N THR A 326 20.57 11.53 11.58
CA THR A 326 21.84 12.08 12.06
C THR A 326 22.33 11.32 13.30
N ALA A 327 23.60 11.51 13.68
CA ALA A 327 24.19 10.90 14.87
C ALA A 327 23.43 11.25 16.17
N ASP A 328 22.76 12.40 16.21
CA ASP A 328 21.93 12.84 17.34
C ASP A 328 20.49 12.28 17.30
N GLY A 329 20.18 11.42 16.32
CA GLY A 329 18.91 10.75 16.17
C GLY A 329 17.81 11.57 15.49
N VAL A 330 18.14 12.73 14.92
CA VAL A 330 17.19 13.58 14.18
C VAL A 330 17.00 13.03 12.77
N GLU A 331 15.75 12.81 12.38
CA GLU A 331 15.39 12.41 11.01
C GLU A 331 15.40 13.63 10.08
N GLU A 332 16.04 13.48 8.92
CA GLU A 332 16.10 14.48 7.86
C GLU A 332 15.70 13.84 6.53
N GLU A 333 14.84 14.52 5.78
CA GLU A 333 14.42 14.08 4.45
C GLU A 333 15.19 14.85 3.37
N HIS A 334 15.78 14.11 2.43
CA HIS A 334 16.55 14.63 1.31
C HIS A 334 15.83 14.32 0.02
N THR A 335 15.50 15.36 -0.75
CA THR A 335 14.98 15.19 -2.11
C THR A 335 16.16 15.18 -3.08
N LEU A 336 16.34 14.09 -3.80
CA LEU A 336 17.44 13.88 -4.74
C LEU A 336 16.86 13.67 -6.14
N LEU A 337 17.37 14.40 -7.14
CA LEU A 337 17.01 14.14 -8.52
C LEU A 337 17.72 12.86 -9.01
N LEU A 338 17.02 11.99 -9.73
CA LEU A 338 17.62 10.80 -10.33
C LEU A 338 18.77 11.14 -11.28
N SER A 339 18.71 12.32 -11.92
CA SER A 339 19.79 12.83 -12.77
C SER A 339 21.07 13.19 -12.00
N GLU A 340 20.94 13.55 -10.72
CA GLU A 340 22.05 13.96 -9.83
C GLU A 340 22.73 12.79 -9.14
N LEU A 341 22.21 11.57 -9.29
CA LEU A 341 22.87 10.38 -8.76
C LEU A 341 24.23 10.18 -9.45
N ASP A 342 25.25 9.82 -8.68
CA ASP A 342 26.58 9.59 -9.21
C ASP A 342 26.58 8.30 -10.06
N ASP A 343 27.36 8.27 -11.15
CA ASP A 343 27.58 7.04 -11.91
C ASP A 343 28.52 6.11 -11.12
N GLU A 344 28.14 4.84 -10.98
CA GLU A 344 29.00 3.81 -10.39
C GLU A 344 29.70 3.00 -11.49
N PRO A 345 30.97 2.61 -11.30
CA PRO A 345 31.65 1.70 -12.22
C PRO A 345 31.02 0.30 -12.18
N ILE A 346 30.98 -0.36 -13.34
CA ILE A 346 30.38 -1.67 -13.56
C ILE A 346 31.41 -2.58 -14.22
N GLU A 347 31.85 -3.60 -13.50
CA GLU A 347 32.77 -4.62 -14.02
C GLU A 347 32.05 -5.68 -14.87
N GLU A 348 30.88 -6.12 -14.42
CA GLU A 348 30.08 -7.15 -15.07
C GLU A 348 28.73 -6.62 -15.55
N LEU A 349 28.40 -6.86 -16.82
CA LEU A 349 27.16 -6.41 -17.45
C LEU A 349 25.98 -7.36 -17.27
N SER A 350 26.06 -8.31 -16.34
CA SER A 350 24.99 -9.25 -16.01
C SER A 350 24.04 -8.67 -14.96
N ASN A 351 22.74 -8.93 -15.15
CA ASN A 351 21.67 -8.60 -14.20
C ASN A 351 21.65 -7.12 -13.78
N LEU A 352 21.82 -6.20 -14.73
CA LEU A 352 21.97 -4.77 -14.46
C LEU A 352 20.72 -4.21 -13.77
N GLN A 353 19.53 -4.52 -14.28
CA GLN A 353 18.28 -4.01 -13.71
C GLN A 353 18.01 -4.61 -12.34
N ALA A 354 18.30 -5.90 -12.15
CA ALA A 354 18.17 -6.57 -10.85
C ALA A 354 19.16 -6.02 -9.80
N ARG A 355 20.31 -5.50 -10.24
CA ARG A 355 21.28 -4.78 -9.40
C ARG A 355 20.91 -3.32 -9.20
N GLY A 356 19.79 -2.85 -9.74
CA GLY A 356 19.24 -1.50 -9.55
C GLY A 356 19.78 -0.44 -10.51
N TYR A 357 20.53 -0.81 -11.56
CA TYR A 357 20.96 0.14 -12.57
C TYR A 357 19.78 0.53 -13.46
N PHE A 358 19.59 1.83 -13.64
CA PHE A 358 18.54 2.38 -14.52
C PHE A 358 19.11 3.20 -15.68
N THR A 359 20.38 3.62 -15.60
CA THR A 359 21.14 4.11 -16.75
C THR A 359 22.36 3.23 -16.99
N LEU A 360 22.89 3.30 -18.21
CA LEU A 360 24.14 2.66 -18.58
C LEU A 360 24.89 3.56 -19.54
N THR A 361 26.19 3.71 -19.28
CA THR A 361 27.17 4.34 -20.14
C THR A 361 28.21 3.29 -20.51
N LEU A 362 28.29 2.94 -21.80
CA LEU A 362 29.23 1.94 -22.31
C LEU A 362 29.92 2.44 -23.58
N THR A 363 31.06 1.86 -23.92
CA THR A 363 31.78 2.16 -25.16
C THR A 363 31.76 0.92 -26.06
N PRO A 364 30.99 0.91 -27.16
CA PRO A 364 30.98 -0.22 -28.09
C PRO A 364 32.35 -0.46 -28.71
N THR A 365 32.71 -1.72 -29.01
CA THR A 365 34.02 -2.03 -29.62
C THR A 365 34.24 -1.42 -31.00
N ASP A 366 33.16 -1.08 -31.71
CA ASP A 366 33.18 -0.45 -33.05
C ASP A 366 33.13 1.09 -33.00
N SER A 367 33.16 1.68 -31.81
CA SER A 367 33.10 3.13 -31.58
C SER A 367 34.15 3.58 -30.55
N ASP A 368 34.69 4.77 -30.73
CA ASP A 368 35.57 5.40 -29.73
C ASP A 368 34.79 6.33 -28.78
N ALA A 369 33.55 6.68 -29.13
CA ALA A 369 32.70 7.49 -28.28
C ALA A 369 31.83 6.61 -27.36
N PRO A 370 31.74 6.93 -26.06
CA PRO A 370 30.81 6.29 -25.15
C PRO A 370 29.37 6.66 -25.52
N VAL A 371 28.47 5.75 -25.20
CA VAL A 371 27.03 5.87 -25.40
C VAL A 371 26.36 5.76 -24.05
N SER A 372 25.51 6.72 -23.71
CA SER A 372 24.77 6.76 -22.45
C SER A 372 23.26 6.81 -22.71
N GLY A 373 22.48 6.06 -21.93
CA GLY A 373 21.03 6.04 -22.02
C GLY A 373 20.36 5.28 -20.87
N GLU A 374 19.03 5.36 -20.82
CA GLU A 374 18.20 4.62 -19.85
C GLU A 374 18.08 3.15 -20.25
N ILE A 375 18.19 2.23 -19.29
CA ILE A 375 18.01 0.80 -19.55
C ILE A 375 16.51 0.50 -19.71
N VAL A 376 16.10 0.11 -20.92
CA VAL A 376 14.72 -0.25 -21.23
C VAL A 376 14.46 -1.73 -20.98
N SER A 377 15.39 -2.57 -21.41
CA SER A 377 15.31 -4.01 -21.25
C SER A 377 16.70 -4.64 -21.34
N GLU A 378 16.90 -5.77 -20.65
CA GLU A 378 18.09 -6.59 -20.79
C GLU A 378 17.77 -8.06 -21.08
N THR A 379 18.69 -8.73 -21.74
CA THR A 379 18.77 -10.19 -21.87
C THR A 379 20.13 -10.66 -21.35
N ASP A 380 20.39 -11.96 -21.39
CA ASP A 380 21.69 -12.52 -21.01
C ASP A 380 22.83 -11.96 -21.89
N ASP A 381 22.56 -11.71 -23.18
CA ASP A 381 23.57 -11.32 -24.17
C ASP A 381 23.52 -9.83 -24.53
N THR A 382 22.38 -9.16 -24.36
CA THR A 382 22.17 -7.78 -24.84
C THR A 382 21.56 -6.85 -23.81
N VAL A 383 21.80 -5.56 -23.97
CA VAL A 383 21.13 -4.49 -23.24
C VAL A 383 20.55 -3.48 -24.22
N THR A 384 19.31 -3.06 -24.01
CA THR A 384 18.64 -2.04 -24.82
C THR A 384 18.57 -0.74 -24.05
N LEU A 385 19.12 0.32 -24.64
CA LEU A 385 19.17 1.66 -24.07
C LEU A 385 18.27 2.60 -24.86
N LYS A 386 17.54 3.47 -24.15
CA LYS A 386 16.82 4.59 -24.74
C LYS A 386 17.75 5.79 -24.84
N ILE A 387 18.01 6.23 -26.07
CA ILE A 387 18.96 7.31 -26.37
C ILE A 387 18.26 8.31 -27.29
N GLY A 388 18.03 9.53 -26.80
CA GLY A 388 17.36 10.56 -27.58
C GLY A 388 15.92 10.20 -28.01
N GLY A 389 15.25 9.31 -27.27
CA GLY A 389 13.90 8.83 -27.56
C GLY A 389 13.83 7.59 -28.47
N GLU A 390 14.96 7.08 -28.94
CA GLU A 390 15.04 5.85 -29.74
C GLU A 390 15.67 4.71 -28.92
N ASP A 391 15.13 3.50 -29.07
CA ASP A 391 15.66 2.30 -28.43
C ASP A 391 16.77 1.68 -29.29
N ARG A 392 17.94 1.47 -28.69
CA ARG A 392 19.12 0.87 -29.35
C ARG A 392 19.67 -0.28 -28.50
N SER A 393 19.85 -1.45 -29.13
CA SER A 393 20.39 -2.63 -28.46
C SER A 393 21.90 -2.78 -28.68
N PHE A 394 22.62 -3.12 -27.62
CA PHE A 394 24.05 -3.37 -27.61
C PHE A 394 24.34 -4.78 -27.11
N SER A 395 25.36 -5.43 -27.68
CA SER A 395 25.86 -6.71 -27.17
C SER A 395 26.71 -6.48 -25.93
N LYS A 396 26.48 -7.25 -24.86
CA LYS A 396 27.25 -7.19 -23.61
C LYS A 396 28.69 -7.72 -23.78
N THR A 397 28.98 -8.43 -24.87
CA THR A 397 30.34 -8.88 -25.22
C THR A 397 31.11 -7.87 -26.04
N ASP A 398 30.43 -6.97 -26.75
CA ASP A 398 31.02 -6.04 -27.72
C ASP A 398 31.18 -4.64 -27.08
N VAL A 399 31.66 -4.63 -25.84
CA VAL A 399 31.90 -3.43 -25.04
C VAL A 399 33.38 -3.37 -24.69
N LYS A 400 34.02 -2.24 -25.01
CA LYS A 400 35.41 -1.98 -24.60
C LYS A 400 35.48 -1.98 -23.08
N SER A 401 36.48 -2.66 -22.55
CA SER A 401 36.79 -2.58 -21.14
C SER A 401 37.79 -1.46 -20.92
N GLN A 402 37.62 -0.71 -19.85
CA GLN A 402 38.55 0.32 -19.40
C GLN A 402 39.17 -0.11 -18.08
N MET A 403 40.31 0.46 -17.77
CA MET A 403 40.92 0.35 -16.46
C MET A 403 41.44 1.71 -16.04
N THR A 404 41.12 2.06 -14.80
CA THR A 404 41.67 3.22 -14.12
C THR A 404 42.82 2.75 -13.25
N VAL A 405 44.01 3.28 -13.44
CA VAL A 405 45.17 3.03 -12.57
C VAL A 405 45.49 4.30 -11.79
N ILE A 406 45.77 4.16 -10.50
CA ILE A 406 46.16 5.23 -9.60
C ILE A 406 47.61 4.99 -9.20
N THR A 407 48.48 5.96 -9.47
CA THR A 407 49.90 5.88 -9.06
C THR A 407 50.06 6.20 -7.58
N PHE A 408 51.21 5.85 -6.97
CA PHE A 408 51.52 6.26 -5.59
C PHE A 408 51.61 7.78 -5.39
N ASP A 409 51.77 8.54 -6.47
CA ASP A 409 51.75 10.01 -6.43
C ASP A 409 50.31 10.56 -6.49
N GLY A 410 49.31 9.69 -6.64
CA GLY A 410 47.88 10.02 -6.71
C GLY A 410 47.39 10.43 -8.10
N ASP A 411 48.18 10.19 -9.15
CA ASP A 411 47.78 10.48 -10.52
C ASP A 411 46.83 9.37 -11.02
N GLU A 412 45.66 9.77 -11.49
CA GLU A 412 44.64 8.88 -12.06
C GLU A 412 44.79 8.82 -13.59
N ILE A 413 44.97 7.61 -14.12
CA ILE A 413 45.11 7.37 -15.56
C ILE A 413 44.05 6.37 -16.00
N VAL A 414 43.25 6.73 -17.00
CA VAL A 414 42.18 5.88 -17.56
C VAL A 414 42.55 5.51 -18.99
N GLY A 415 42.49 4.21 -19.31
CA GLY A 415 42.74 3.72 -20.66
C GLY A 415 41.89 2.51 -21.03
N ASP A 416 41.83 2.20 -22.32
CA ASP A 416 41.21 0.97 -22.79
C ASP A 416 42.09 -0.22 -22.35
N TYR A 417 41.49 -1.18 -21.66
CA TYR A 417 42.17 -2.34 -21.09
C TYR A 417 42.62 -3.30 -22.20
N VAL A 418 43.90 -3.70 -22.17
CA VAL A 418 44.46 -4.71 -23.07
C VAL A 418 44.78 -6.00 -22.33
N SER A 419 45.57 -5.92 -21.26
CA SER A 419 45.99 -7.09 -20.46
C SER A 419 46.62 -6.72 -19.12
N GLY A 420 46.77 -7.71 -18.24
CA GLY A 420 47.41 -7.57 -16.93
C GLY A 420 46.40 -7.33 -15.81
N SER A 421 46.89 -7.35 -14.57
CA SER A 421 46.15 -7.05 -13.35
C SER A 421 47.15 -6.67 -12.24
N MET A 422 46.67 -6.25 -11.06
CA MET A 422 47.55 -5.94 -9.92
C MET A 422 48.37 -7.14 -9.40
N ASP A 423 48.01 -8.38 -9.80
CA ASP A 423 48.77 -9.58 -9.45
C ASP A 423 49.91 -9.89 -10.45
N ASP A 424 49.93 -9.20 -11.59
CA ASP A 424 50.96 -9.34 -12.63
C ASP A 424 52.06 -8.28 -12.46
N ASP A 425 53.20 -8.45 -13.12
CA ASP A 425 54.30 -7.45 -13.08
C ASP A 425 53.94 -6.18 -13.87
N GLU A 426 53.07 -6.29 -14.89
CA GLU A 426 52.77 -5.22 -15.83
C GLU A 426 51.26 -5.19 -16.20
N ILE A 427 50.72 -3.97 -16.30
CA ILE A 427 49.39 -3.68 -16.87
C ILE A 427 49.57 -2.93 -18.19
N VAL A 428 48.84 -3.34 -19.22
CA VAL A 428 48.89 -2.71 -20.56
C VAL A 428 47.56 -2.05 -20.87
N LEU A 429 47.60 -0.74 -21.12
CA LEU A 429 46.43 0.08 -21.46
C LEU A 429 46.67 0.81 -22.78
N ILE A 430 45.59 1.17 -23.48
CA ILE A 430 45.65 2.16 -24.55
C ILE A 430 45.17 3.49 -23.97
N VAL A 431 46.08 4.45 -23.84
CA VAL A 431 45.82 5.81 -23.34
C VAL A 431 46.00 6.77 -24.51
N ASP A 432 44.98 7.59 -24.83
CA ASP A 432 44.99 8.53 -25.96
C ASP A 432 45.39 7.90 -27.32
N GLY A 433 45.11 6.61 -27.49
CA GLY A 433 45.41 5.86 -28.72
C GLY A 433 46.84 5.29 -28.81
N SER A 434 47.66 5.44 -27.77
CA SER A 434 48.97 4.78 -27.64
C SER A 434 48.95 3.71 -26.56
N GLU A 435 49.63 2.59 -26.83
CA GLU A 435 49.87 1.54 -25.85
C GLU A 435 50.86 2.03 -24.80
N GLU A 436 50.45 2.00 -23.54
CA GLU A 436 51.23 2.36 -22.35
C GLU A 436 51.33 1.12 -21.44
N ILE A 437 52.51 0.92 -20.86
CA ILE A 437 52.80 -0.21 -19.96
C ILE A 437 53.09 0.36 -18.58
N PHE A 438 52.35 -0.11 -17.59
CA PHE A 438 52.47 0.29 -16.19
C PHE A 438 53.05 -0.86 -15.37
N ASP A 439 54.14 -0.60 -14.66
CA ASP A 439 54.67 -1.51 -13.65
C ASP A 439 53.74 -1.48 -12.43
N THR A 440 53.24 -2.63 -12.00
CA THR A 440 52.30 -2.70 -10.86
C THR A 440 52.93 -2.30 -9.54
N PHE A 441 54.27 -2.32 -9.42
CA PHE A 441 54.99 -1.81 -8.26
C PHE A 441 54.93 -0.29 -8.11
N ASP A 442 54.55 0.46 -9.16
CA ASP A 442 54.39 1.91 -9.15
C ASP A 442 52.92 2.35 -8.99
N LEU A 443 52.00 1.38 -8.87
CA LEU A 443 50.56 1.61 -8.74
C LEU A 443 50.08 1.36 -7.31
N GLU A 444 49.19 2.23 -6.83
CA GLU A 444 48.47 2.08 -5.58
C GLU A 444 47.21 1.22 -5.77
N GLU A 445 46.46 1.50 -6.84
CA GLU A 445 45.17 0.85 -7.12
C GLU A 445 44.98 0.71 -8.64
N ALA A 446 44.30 -0.36 -9.05
CA ALA A 446 43.80 -0.51 -10.41
C ALA A 446 42.36 -1.00 -10.39
N THR A 447 41.47 -0.26 -11.02
CA THR A 447 40.04 -0.54 -11.06
C THR A 447 39.62 -0.86 -12.48
N PHE A 448 39.14 -2.08 -12.69
CA PHE A 448 38.59 -2.51 -13.96
C PHE A 448 37.15 -2.02 -14.13
N THR A 449 36.75 -1.63 -15.32
CA THR A 449 35.39 -1.13 -15.58
C THR A 449 34.98 -1.42 -17.02
N ARG A 450 33.80 -2.03 -17.23
CA ARG A 450 33.21 -2.22 -18.57
C ARG A 450 32.22 -1.14 -18.95
N ALA A 451 31.52 -0.61 -17.97
CA ALA A 451 30.53 0.43 -18.14
C ALA A 451 30.41 1.23 -16.84
N SER A 452 29.67 2.31 -16.87
CA SER A 452 29.22 2.98 -15.65
C SER A 452 27.71 3.20 -15.73
N GLY A 453 27.07 3.46 -14.60
CA GLY A 453 25.65 3.78 -14.60
C GLY A 453 25.15 4.24 -13.26
N LYS A 454 24.03 4.96 -13.27
CA LYS A 454 23.33 5.38 -12.08
C LYS A 454 22.51 4.21 -11.56
N LYS A 455 22.60 4.01 -10.24
CA LYS A 455 21.96 2.90 -9.54
C LYS A 455 21.05 3.43 -8.45
N LEU A 456 19.87 2.85 -8.40
CA LEU A 456 18.94 2.97 -7.29
C LEU A 456 18.46 1.57 -6.94
N LEU A 457 19.07 0.99 -5.91
CA LEU A 457 18.67 -0.30 -5.39
C LEU A 457 17.99 -0.10 -4.04
N VAL A 458 16.71 -0.47 -3.98
CA VAL A 458 15.92 -0.46 -2.77
C VAL A 458 15.79 -1.89 -2.29
N THR A 459 16.25 -2.17 -1.07
CA THR A 459 16.23 -3.51 -0.48
C THR A 459 15.31 -3.56 0.72
N SER A 460 14.70 -4.72 0.96
CA SER A 460 13.95 -4.92 2.19
C SER A 460 14.91 -5.11 3.37
N PRO A 461 14.65 -4.49 4.53
CA PRO A 461 15.36 -4.83 5.77
C PRO A 461 15.07 -6.27 6.26
N MET A 462 14.01 -6.90 5.74
CA MET A 462 13.64 -8.26 6.12
C MET A 462 14.65 -9.29 5.58
N PRO A 463 15.12 -10.25 6.40
CA PRO A 463 16.07 -11.27 5.98
C PRO A 463 15.60 -12.10 4.77
N GLU A 464 16.50 -12.41 3.84
CA GLU A 464 16.18 -13.23 2.66
C GLU A 464 16.31 -14.75 2.90
N ASN A 465 16.68 -15.17 4.10
CA ASN A 465 16.97 -16.58 4.43
C ASN A 465 15.77 -17.36 4.97
N PHE A 466 14.57 -16.77 5.09
CA PHE A 466 13.36 -17.49 5.50
C PHE A 466 13.04 -18.74 4.68
N PRO A 467 13.27 -18.81 3.35
CA PRO A 467 13.12 -20.04 2.58
C PRO A 467 14.00 -21.20 3.07
N LEU A 468 15.11 -20.90 3.78
CA LEU A 468 16.02 -21.89 4.35
C LEU A 468 15.73 -22.16 5.84
N LEU A 469 15.17 -21.18 6.55
CA LEU A 469 14.90 -21.27 7.98
C LEU A 469 13.55 -21.91 8.31
N LEU A 470 12.53 -21.66 7.50
CA LEU A 470 11.18 -22.16 7.73
C LEU A 470 10.98 -23.52 7.04
N SER A 471 10.53 -24.51 7.81
CA SER A 471 10.07 -25.75 7.20
C SER A 471 8.80 -25.50 6.37
N VAL A 472 8.50 -26.39 5.41
CA VAL A 472 7.25 -26.30 4.61
C VAL A 472 6.01 -26.27 5.52
N SER A 473 6.04 -27.01 6.64
CA SER A 473 4.96 -27.00 7.62
C SER A 473 4.88 -25.68 8.36
N ASP A 474 6.01 -25.11 8.78
CA ASP A 474 6.04 -23.83 9.49
C ASP A 474 5.60 -22.68 8.60
N MET A 475 6.01 -22.68 7.33
CA MET A 475 5.53 -21.74 6.33
C MET A 475 4.02 -21.85 6.15
N SER A 476 3.50 -23.08 5.98
CA SER A 476 2.05 -23.30 5.83
C SER A 476 1.26 -22.83 7.05
N ASN A 477 1.76 -23.11 8.26
CA ASN A 477 1.17 -22.64 9.51
C ASN A 477 1.22 -21.11 9.59
N LEU A 478 2.35 -20.50 9.29
CA LEU A 478 2.56 -19.04 9.31
C LEU A 478 1.62 -18.33 8.33
N LEU A 479 1.52 -18.80 7.09
CA LEU A 479 0.58 -18.27 6.10
C LEU A 479 -0.86 -18.45 6.57
N SER A 480 -1.17 -19.57 7.21
CA SER A 480 -2.50 -19.79 7.78
C SER A 480 -2.81 -18.78 8.88
N PHE A 481 -1.85 -18.46 9.74
CA PHE A 481 -2.01 -17.41 10.75
C PHE A 481 -2.18 -16.03 10.13
N LEU A 482 -1.29 -15.62 9.22
CA LEU A 482 -1.36 -14.31 8.57
C LEU A 482 -2.66 -14.10 7.82
N SER A 483 -3.20 -15.16 7.18
CA SER A 483 -4.50 -15.11 6.50
C SER A 483 -5.69 -14.79 7.41
N THR A 484 -5.53 -14.94 8.73
CA THR A 484 -6.58 -14.56 9.70
C THR A 484 -6.56 -13.08 10.08
N LEU A 485 -5.48 -12.36 9.77
CA LEU A 485 -5.24 -10.97 10.17
C LEU A 485 -5.97 -9.98 9.24
N THR A 486 -7.28 -9.86 9.45
CA THR A 486 -8.19 -9.05 8.61
C THR A 486 -8.65 -7.75 9.28
N GLY A 487 -8.07 -7.37 10.43
CA GLY A 487 -8.49 -6.18 11.19
C GLY A 487 -9.85 -6.30 11.91
N ALA A 488 -10.67 -7.29 11.57
CA ALA A 488 -11.85 -7.63 12.35
C ALA A 488 -11.40 -8.16 13.71
N ALA A 489 -11.54 -7.33 14.75
CA ALA A 489 -11.48 -7.80 16.13
C ALA A 489 -12.35 -9.05 16.23
N ALA A 490 -11.81 -10.12 16.80
CA ALA A 490 -12.49 -11.38 17.03
C ALA A 490 -13.75 -11.17 17.88
N GLU A 491 -14.85 -10.75 17.27
CA GLU A 491 -16.19 -10.92 17.80
C GLU A 491 -16.72 -12.26 17.29
N ALA A 492 -17.10 -13.10 18.25
CA ALA A 492 -17.79 -14.38 18.11
C ALA A 492 -16.94 -15.63 17.81
N VAL A 493 -16.33 -16.19 18.87
CA VAL A 493 -16.60 -17.60 19.26
C VAL A 493 -16.68 -17.69 20.79
N SER A 494 -17.80 -17.26 21.36
CA SER A 494 -18.20 -17.68 22.70
C SER A 494 -19.71 -17.87 22.76
N ASP A 495 -20.25 -18.79 21.97
CA ASP A 495 -21.41 -19.55 22.42
C ASP A 495 -21.60 -20.84 21.62
N GLY A 496 -21.89 -21.93 22.33
CA GLY A 496 -22.50 -23.12 21.76
C GLY A 496 -21.61 -24.36 21.57
N ALA A 497 -21.50 -25.18 22.63
CA ALA A 497 -21.91 -26.60 22.61
C ALA A 497 -21.18 -27.41 23.71
N ALA A 498 -21.61 -27.26 24.96
CA ALA A 498 -21.44 -28.29 25.98
C ALA A 498 -22.79 -29.02 26.13
N GLU A 499 -23.10 -29.90 25.17
CA GLU A 499 -24.21 -30.84 25.33
C GLU A 499 -23.67 -32.11 25.99
N ALA A 500 -23.88 -32.18 27.31
CA ALA A 500 -23.57 -33.34 28.12
C ALA A 500 -24.49 -34.51 27.72
N ILE A 501 -23.89 -35.61 27.27
CA ILE A 501 -24.54 -36.91 27.17
C ILE A 501 -24.80 -37.42 28.61
N PRO A 502 -26.05 -37.67 29.04
CA PRO A 502 -26.28 -38.39 30.29
C PRO A 502 -26.01 -39.88 30.06
N ALA A 503 -25.20 -40.46 30.94
CA ALA A 503 -25.06 -41.89 31.06
C ALA A 503 -26.31 -42.47 31.72
N GLU A 504 -27.02 -43.35 31.01
CA GLU A 504 -27.63 -44.59 31.52
C GLU A 504 -27.91 -45.56 30.38
#